data_AF-A0A443Q5A4-F1
#
_entry.id   AF-A0A443Q5A4-F1
#
_cell.length_a   1.000
_cell.length_b   1.000
_cell.length_c   1.000
_cell.angle_alpha   90.00
_cell.angle_beta   90.00
_cell.angle_gamma   90.00
#
_symmetry.space_group_name_H-M   'P 1'
#
loop_
_entity.id
_entity.type
_entity.pdbx_description
1 polymer ?
#
loop_
_entity_poly.entity_id
_entity_poly.type
_entity_poly.pdbx_seq_one_letter_code
_entity_poly.pdbx_strand_id
1 'polypeptide(L)'
;MPVSRIAIGSAGEASQPDALKAALAEFISTLIFVFAGEGSGMAFISVGANISGGHVNPAVTFGAFVGGNITLLRGILYWIAQLLGSVVACLLLKFSTGGLKTSAFSLSTDVSVWNALVFEIVMTFGLVYTVYATAVDPKKGSLGVIAPIAIGFIVGANILAGGAFDGASMNPAVSFALLWSAGRGRTTGSTGSVH
;
A
#
# COMPACT_ATOMS: atom_id res chain seq x y z
N MET A 1 -16.42 -30.58 0.49
CA MET A 1 -17.78 -30.26 0.96
C MET A 1 -18.39 -29.30 -0.05
N PRO A 2 -19.58 -29.56 -0.62
CA PRO A 2 -20.20 -28.63 -1.56
C PRO A 2 -20.76 -27.42 -0.80
N VAL A 3 -20.50 -26.20 -1.29
CA VAL A 3 -21.04 -24.94 -0.75
C VAL A 3 -22.53 -24.89 -1.05
N SER A 4 -23.37 -25.31 -0.11
CA SER A 4 -24.78 -25.63 -0.42
C SER A 4 -25.82 -24.57 -0.04
N ARG A 5 -25.46 -23.35 0.42
CA ARG A 5 -26.46 -22.29 0.67
C ARG A 5 -25.88 -20.88 0.48
N ILE A 6 -25.99 -20.34 -0.72
CA ILE A 6 -25.94 -18.89 -0.94
C ILE A 6 -27.37 -18.38 -0.77
N ALA A 7 -27.63 -17.60 0.29
CA ALA A 7 -28.91 -16.95 0.50
C ALA A 7 -28.90 -15.60 -0.25
N ILE A 8 -29.79 -15.44 -1.24
CA ILE A 8 -29.85 -14.27 -2.13
C ILE A 8 -30.64 -13.10 -1.51
N GLY A 9 -31.37 -13.34 -0.41
CA GLY A 9 -32.25 -12.35 0.20
C GLY A 9 -33.47 -12.04 -0.68
N SER A 10 -34.27 -11.05 -0.30
CA SER A 10 -35.39 -10.55 -1.11
C SER A 10 -35.26 -9.05 -1.40
N ALA A 11 -35.86 -8.56 -2.47
CA ALA A 11 -35.83 -7.12 -2.80
C ALA A 11 -36.39 -6.24 -1.66
N GLY A 12 -37.31 -6.77 -0.84
CA GLY A 12 -37.85 -6.07 0.33
C GLY A 12 -36.86 -5.92 1.49
N GLU A 13 -35.81 -6.74 1.53
CA GLU A 13 -34.76 -6.71 2.56
C GLU A 13 -33.90 -5.46 2.45
N ALA A 14 -33.61 -5.00 1.23
CA ALA A 14 -32.84 -3.79 0.97
C ALA A 14 -33.51 -2.50 1.49
N SER A 15 -34.83 -2.56 1.71
CA SER A 15 -35.62 -1.44 2.25
C SER A 15 -35.82 -1.54 3.77
N GLN A 16 -35.36 -2.61 4.41
CA GLN A 16 -35.48 -2.78 5.85
C GLN A 16 -34.57 -1.79 6.57
N PRO A 17 -35.06 -1.08 7.61
CA PRO A 17 -34.24 -0.12 8.36
C PRO A 17 -32.93 -0.70 8.90
N ASP A 18 -32.93 -1.97 9.28
CA ASP A 18 -31.74 -2.63 9.83
C ASP A 18 -30.71 -2.98 8.75
N ALA A 19 -31.16 -3.35 7.54
CA ALA A 19 -30.29 -3.54 6.38
C ALA A 19 -29.63 -2.22 5.94
N LEU A 20 -30.39 -1.12 5.94
CA LEU A 20 -29.85 0.22 5.65
C LEU A 20 -28.83 0.69 6.69
N LYS A 21 -29.10 0.46 7.99
CA LYS A 21 -28.15 0.79 9.07
C LYS A 21 -26.87 -0.03 8.94
N ALA A 22 -26.98 -1.33 8.64
CA ALA A 22 -25.82 -2.18 8.44
C ALA A 22 -24.99 -1.72 7.21
N ALA A 23 -25.65 -1.42 6.09
CA ALA A 23 -24.97 -0.91 4.89
C ALA A 23 -24.26 0.43 5.16
N LEU A 24 -24.88 1.33 5.93
CA LEU A 24 -24.25 2.59 6.34
C LEU A 24 -23.06 2.37 7.28
N ALA A 25 -23.17 1.43 8.22
CA ALA A 25 -22.09 1.09 9.14
C ALA A 25 -20.88 0.47 8.41
N GLU A 26 -21.13 -0.42 7.44
CA GLU A 26 -20.11 -0.99 6.56
C GLU A 26 -19.47 0.09 5.68
N PHE A 27 -20.26 1.02 5.14
CA PHE A 27 -19.77 2.18 4.39
C PHE A 27 -18.84 3.05 5.25
N ILE A 28 -19.27 3.45 6.45
CA ILE A 28 -18.48 4.28 7.37
C ILE A 28 -17.21 3.55 7.82
N SER A 29 -17.31 2.27 8.17
CA SER A 29 -16.17 1.46 8.60
C SER A 29 -15.12 1.34 7.49
N THR A 30 -15.56 1.06 6.27
CA THR A 30 -14.66 0.96 5.10
C THR A 30 -14.02 2.30 4.77
N LEU A 31 -14.80 3.39 4.82
CA LEU A 31 -14.31 4.76 4.63
C LEU A 31 -13.20 5.09 5.64
N ILE A 32 -13.44 4.86 6.94
CA ILE A 32 -12.47 5.16 8.00
C ILE A 32 -11.25 4.25 7.88
N PHE A 33 -11.42 2.97 7.57
CA PHE A 33 -10.31 2.03 7.41
C PHE A 33 -9.35 2.46 6.29
N VAL A 34 -9.89 2.76 5.11
CA VAL A 34 -9.09 3.25 3.97
C VAL A 34 -8.47 4.62 4.30
N PHE A 35 -9.27 5.54 4.88
CA PHE A 35 -8.79 6.88 5.20
C PHE A 35 -7.72 6.89 6.29
N ALA A 36 -7.78 6.01 7.29
CA ALA A 36 -6.76 5.92 8.33
C ALA A 36 -5.45 5.34 7.80
N GLY A 37 -5.53 4.32 6.92
CA GLY A 37 -4.38 3.76 6.23
C GLY A 37 -3.69 4.79 5.34
N GLU A 38 -4.43 5.38 4.39
CA GLU A 38 -3.88 6.34 3.43
C GLU A 38 -3.60 7.70 4.07
N GLY A 39 -4.42 8.14 5.02
CA GLY A 39 -4.24 9.38 5.77
C GLY A 39 -2.94 9.39 6.56
N SER A 40 -2.54 8.24 7.09
CA SER A 40 -1.21 8.08 7.70
C SER A 40 -0.10 8.27 6.65
N GLY A 41 -0.26 7.68 5.46
CA GLY A 41 0.66 7.86 4.33
C GLY A 41 0.81 9.32 3.90
N MET A 42 -0.32 10.03 3.71
CA MET A 42 -0.37 11.45 3.39
C MET A 42 0.35 12.30 4.44
N ALA A 43 0.15 11.99 5.72
CA ALA A 43 0.79 12.69 6.82
C ALA A 43 2.33 12.52 6.77
N PHE A 44 2.84 11.31 6.53
CA PHE A 44 4.28 11.08 6.43
C PHE A 44 4.92 11.77 5.22
N ILE A 45 4.25 11.76 4.07
CA ILE A 45 4.69 12.51 2.88
C ILE A 45 4.75 14.00 3.21
N SER A 46 3.72 14.55 3.87
CA SER A 46 3.63 15.96 4.25
C SER A 46 4.76 16.37 5.22
N VAL A 47 5.04 15.55 6.24
CA VAL A 47 6.12 15.80 7.21
C VAL A 47 7.49 15.76 6.53
N GLY A 48 7.69 14.85 5.58
CA GLY A 48 8.93 14.73 4.83
C GLY A 48 9.09 15.73 3.68
N ALA A 49 8.02 16.40 3.25
CA ALA A 49 7.98 17.17 2.00
C ALA A 49 9.09 18.24 1.92
N ASN A 50 9.28 19.02 2.99
CA ASN A 50 10.27 20.10 3.01
C ASN A 50 11.69 19.65 3.39
N ILE A 51 11.89 18.37 3.73
CA ILE A 51 13.19 17.82 4.15
C ILE A 51 13.77 16.92 3.06
N SER A 52 12.97 15.96 2.60
CA SER A 52 13.38 14.92 1.65
C SER A 52 12.52 14.86 0.38
N GLY A 53 11.54 15.77 0.23
CA GLY A 53 10.52 15.65 -0.81
C GLY A 53 9.47 14.57 -0.53
N GLY A 54 9.54 13.89 0.62
CA GLY A 54 8.53 12.91 1.03
C GLY A 54 8.39 11.73 0.07
N HIS A 55 9.50 11.23 -0.51
CA HIS A 55 9.42 10.16 -1.50
C HIS A 55 8.84 8.84 -0.96
N VAL A 56 9.29 8.41 0.23
CA VAL A 56 8.85 7.19 0.98
C VAL A 56 8.74 5.89 0.15
N ASN A 57 9.29 5.88 -1.06
CA ASN A 57 9.11 4.84 -2.06
C ASN A 57 10.30 4.82 -3.03
N PRO A 58 10.98 3.67 -3.20
CA PRO A 58 12.08 3.54 -4.15
C PRO A 58 11.70 3.82 -5.60
N ALA A 59 10.48 3.47 -6.04
CA ALA A 59 10.00 3.74 -7.39
C ALA A 59 9.81 5.24 -7.65
N VAL A 60 9.28 5.98 -6.66
CA VAL A 60 9.18 7.44 -6.72
C VAL A 60 10.57 8.07 -6.75
N THR A 61 11.50 7.57 -5.94
CA THR A 61 12.89 8.04 -5.93
C THR A 61 13.59 7.77 -7.27
N PHE A 62 13.34 6.61 -7.87
CA PHE A 62 13.84 6.28 -9.20
C PHE A 62 13.26 7.23 -10.27
N GLY A 63 11.94 7.46 -10.25
CA GLY A 63 11.31 8.42 -11.16
C GLY A 63 11.88 9.82 -11.03
N ALA A 64 12.09 10.30 -9.80
CA ALA A 64 12.75 11.58 -9.54
C ALA A 64 14.19 11.62 -10.08
N PHE A 65 14.94 10.51 -9.97
CA PHE A 65 16.30 10.41 -10.50
C PHE A 65 16.32 10.48 -12.03
N VAL A 66 15.45 9.70 -12.69
CA VAL A 66 15.35 9.68 -14.16
C VAL A 66 14.99 11.05 -14.73
N GLY A 67 14.09 11.80 -14.09
CA GLY A 67 13.76 13.16 -14.54
C GLY A 67 14.69 14.25 -13.99
N GLY A 68 15.82 13.90 -13.38
CA GLY A 68 16.87 14.86 -13.01
C GLY A 68 16.59 15.67 -11.73
N ASN A 69 15.65 15.24 -10.90
CA ASN A 69 15.21 15.96 -9.68
C ASN A 69 15.94 15.49 -8.41
N ILE A 70 16.73 14.42 -8.49
CA ILE A 70 17.61 13.95 -7.42
C ILE A 70 18.89 13.37 -8.04
N THR A 71 20.03 13.52 -7.36
CA THR A 71 21.28 12.91 -7.81
C THR A 71 21.29 11.41 -7.53
N LEU A 72 22.05 10.63 -8.30
CA LEU A 72 22.16 9.17 -8.11
C LEU A 72 22.59 8.82 -6.67
N LEU A 73 23.58 9.53 -6.13
CA LEU A 73 24.06 9.30 -4.77
C LEU A 73 22.95 9.51 -3.73
N ARG A 74 22.19 10.61 -3.82
CA ARG A 74 21.05 10.85 -2.94
C ARG A 74 19.94 9.82 -3.14
N GLY A 75 19.70 9.39 -4.37
CA GLY A 75 18.76 8.33 -4.69
C GLY A 75 19.11 6.99 -4.01
N ILE A 76 20.38 6.60 -4.05
CA ILE A 76 20.88 5.39 -3.36
C ILE A 76 20.71 5.52 -1.84
N LEU A 77 21.06 6.66 -1.26
CA LEU A 77 20.87 6.90 0.18
C LEU A 77 19.38 6.81 0.58
N TYR A 78 18.48 7.32 -0.27
CA TYR A 78 17.04 7.24 -0.06
C TYR A 78 16.55 5.79 -0.12
N TRP A 79 17.01 4.99 -1.09
CA TRP A 79 16.66 3.58 -1.15
C TRP A 79 17.11 2.80 0.08
N ILE A 80 18.34 3.02 0.54
CA ILE A 80 18.85 2.39 1.77
C ILE A 80 17.97 2.79 2.97
N ALA A 81 17.67 4.08 3.13
CA ALA A 81 16.83 4.56 4.22
C ALA A 81 15.40 4.00 4.17
N GLN A 82 14.80 3.94 2.98
CA GLN A 82 13.44 3.42 2.76
C GLN A 82 13.36 1.91 3.06
N LEU A 83 14.35 1.13 2.61
CA LEU A 83 14.42 -0.31 2.87
C LEU A 83 14.64 -0.60 4.37
N LEU A 84 15.58 0.11 5.01
CA LEU A 84 15.82 -0.03 6.46
C LEU A 84 14.59 0.38 7.28
N GLY A 85 13.97 1.50 6.93
CA GLY A 85 12.74 1.97 7.60
C GLY A 85 11.59 0.97 7.49
N SER A 86 11.40 0.37 6.31
CA SER A 86 10.35 -0.63 6.10
C SER A 86 10.62 -1.93 6.88
N VAL A 87 11.88 -2.37 6.96
CA VAL A 87 12.30 -3.51 7.81
C VAL A 87 12.02 -3.23 9.29
N VAL A 88 12.41 -2.05 9.79
CA VAL A 88 12.14 -1.65 11.18
C VAL A 88 10.64 -1.60 11.45
N ALA A 89 9.84 -1.07 10.52
CA ALA A 89 8.38 -1.06 10.64
C ALA A 89 7.80 -2.48 10.77
N CYS A 90 8.26 -3.44 9.97
CA CYS A 90 7.82 -4.84 10.09
C CYS A 90 8.20 -5.47 11.44
N LEU A 91 9.40 -5.16 11.98
CA LEU A 91 9.83 -5.65 13.29
C LEU A 91 8.98 -5.06 14.42
N LEU A 92 8.71 -3.75 14.37
CA LEU A 92 7.85 -3.07 15.35
C LEU A 92 6.42 -3.64 15.29
N LEU A 93 5.87 -3.84 14.09
CA LEU A 93 4.55 -4.43 13.92
C LEU A 93 4.50 -5.86 14.47
N LYS A 94 5.52 -6.69 14.19
CA LYS A 94 5.63 -8.03 14.76
C LYS A 94 5.69 -8.01 16.29
N PHE A 95 6.42 -7.07 16.87
CA PHE A 95 6.49 -6.90 18.32
C PHE A 95 5.14 -6.47 18.91
N SER A 96 4.53 -5.43 18.36
CA SER A 96 3.25 -4.88 18.83
C SER A 96 2.07 -5.83 18.68
N THR A 97 2.13 -6.76 17.73
CA THR A 97 1.07 -7.76 17.49
C THR A 97 1.30 -9.08 18.24
N GLY A 98 2.33 -9.17 19.10
CA GLY A 98 2.62 -10.42 19.82
C GLY A 98 3.15 -11.54 18.92
N GLY A 99 3.81 -11.19 17.81
CA GLY A 99 4.45 -12.15 16.91
C GLY A 99 3.59 -12.62 15.74
N LEU A 100 2.44 -11.98 15.47
CA LEU A 100 1.64 -12.30 14.29
C LEU A 100 2.46 -12.11 13.00
N LYS A 101 2.17 -12.97 12.02
CA LYS A 101 2.85 -12.95 10.73
C LYS A 101 2.28 -11.84 9.86
N THR A 102 3.16 -10.99 9.32
CA THR A 102 2.82 -10.04 8.27
C THR A 102 2.77 -10.78 6.93
N SER A 103 1.63 -10.72 6.24
CA SER A 103 1.51 -11.34 4.90
C SER A 103 2.29 -10.53 3.87
N ALA A 104 3.08 -11.21 3.05
CA ALA A 104 3.63 -10.62 1.84
C ALA A 104 2.53 -10.50 0.77
N PHE A 105 2.74 -9.61 -0.19
CA PHE A 105 1.89 -9.54 -1.38
C PHE A 105 1.93 -10.88 -2.13
N SER A 106 0.77 -11.32 -2.57
CA SER A 106 0.59 -12.58 -3.26
C SER A 106 -0.41 -12.42 -4.40
N LEU A 107 -0.17 -13.14 -5.48
CA LEU A 107 -1.11 -13.22 -6.60
C LEU A 107 -2.37 -13.96 -6.17
N SER A 108 -3.52 -13.45 -6.61
CA SER A 108 -4.76 -14.22 -6.62
C SER A 108 -4.63 -15.44 -7.54
N THR A 109 -5.40 -16.49 -7.24
CA THR A 109 -5.27 -17.83 -7.84
C THR A 109 -5.29 -17.85 -9.38
N ASP A 110 -5.97 -16.89 -10.02
CA ASP A 110 -6.18 -16.85 -11.47
C ASP A 110 -5.38 -15.73 -12.18
N VAL A 111 -4.55 -14.97 -11.45
CA VAL A 111 -3.76 -13.89 -12.03
C VAL A 111 -2.35 -14.37 -12.34
N SER A 112 -1.96 -14.27 -13.62
CA SER A 112 -0.59 -14.58 -14.05
C SER A 112 0.40 -13.52 -13.57
N VAL A 113 1.66 -13.92 -13.44
CA VAL A 113 2.77 -12.99 -13.11
C VAL A 113 2.85 -11.83 -14.11
N TRP A 114 2.58 -12.08 -15.39
CA TRP A 114 2.61 -11.05 -16.42
C TRP A 114 1.47 -10.05 -16.29
N ASN A 115 0.28 -10.52 -15.92
CA ASN A 115 -0.86 -9.64 -15.68
C ASN A 115 -0.60 -8.75 -14.47
N ALA A 116 -0.13 -9.32 -13.36
CA ALA A 116 0.25 -8.56 -12.17
C ALA A 116 1.39 -7.58 -12.44
N LEU A 117 2.38 -7.96 -13.27
CA LEU A 117 3.44 -7.04 -13.67
C LEU A 117 2.87 -5.82 -14.40
N VAL A 118 1.92 -6.01 -15.32
CA VAL A 118 1.25 -4.91 -16.02
C VAL A 118 0.47 -4.04 -15.04
N PHE A 119 -0.27 -4.65 -14.10
CA PHE A 119 -0.98 -3.92 -13.04
C PHE A 119 -0.03 -3.06 -12.22
N GLU A 120 1.05 -3.63 -11.68
CA GLU A 120 2.06 -2.90 -10.91
C GLU A 120 2.70 -1.77 -11.72
N ILE A 121 3.00 -1.98 -13.01
CA ILE A 121 3.54 -0.92 -13.87
C ILE A 121 2.55 0.24 -14.01
N VAL A 122 1.28 -0.05 -14.31
CA VAL A 122 0.25 0.98 -14.54
C VAL A 122 -0.03 1.76 -13.25
N MET A 123 -0.19 1.05 -12.13
CA MET A 123 -0.45 1.68 -10.82
C MET A 123 0.75 2.51 -10.35
N THR A 124 1.97 1.96 -10.45
CA THR A 124 3.19 2.68 -10.08
C THR A 124 3.43 3.88 -10.99
N PHE A 125 3.14 3.76 -12.28
CA PHE A 125 3.19 4.90 -13.21
C PHE A 125 2.22 5.99 -12.78
N GLY A 126 0.96 5.65 -12.49
CA GLY A 126 -0.03 6.63 -12.01
C GLY A 126 0.42 7.35 -10.74
N LEU A 127 1.03 6.61 -9.79
CA LEU A 127 1.61 7.17 -8.58
C LEU A 127 2.77 8.14 -8.89
N VAL A 128 3.78 7.69 -9.65
CA VAL A 128 4.96 8.51 -9.97
C VAL A 128 4.57 9.73 -10.82
N TYR A 129 3.63 9.58 -11.75
CA TYR A 129 3.08 10.68 -12.52
C TYR A 129 2.38 11.71 -11.63
N THR A 130 1.58 11.26 -10.65
CA THR A 130 0.93 12.14 -9.68
C THR A 130 1.97 12.92 -8.87
N VAL A 131 3.04 12.27 -8.42
CA VAL A 131 4.18 12.95 -7.77
C VAL A 131 4.78 14.01 -8.70
N TYR A 132 4.99 13.68 -9.97
CA TYR A 132 5.57 14.63 -10.92
C TYR A 132 4.69 15.86 -11.14
N ALA A 133 3.41 15.63 -11.46
CA ALA A 133 2.46 16.69 -11.79
C ALA A 133 2.15 17.60 -10.59
N THR A 134 2.15 17.05 -9.38
CA THR A 134 1.72 17.79 -8.18
C THR A 134 2.89 18.30 -7.33
N ALA A 135 4.00 17.55 -7.22
CA ALA A 135 5.09 17.88 -6.31
C ALA A 135 6.37 18.34 -7.01
N VAL A 136 6.65 17.88 -8.24
CA VAL A 136 7.94 18.12 -8.91
C VAL A 136 7.86 19.29 -9.90
N ASP A 137 6.91 19.26 -10.83
CA ASP A 137 6.83 20.21 -11.96
C ASP A 137 6.93 21.68 -11.48
N PRO A 138 7.88 22.49 -11.99
CA PRO A 138 7.95 23.92 -11.69
C PRO A 138 6.65 24.68 -12.01
N LYS A 139 5.83 24.16 -12.94
CA LYS A 139 4.55 24.74 -13.36
C LYS A 139 3.34 24.25 -12.54
N LYS A 140 3.57 23.45 -11.50
CA LYS A 140 2.50 22.88 -10.64
C LYS A 140 1.57 23.91 -10.00
N GLY A 141 2.03 25.16 -9.81
CA GLY A 141 1.23 26.22 -9.20
C GLY A 141 0.65 25.81 -7.83
N SER A 142 -0.65 26.00 -7.64
CA SER A 142 -1.36 25.64 -6.40
C SER A 142 -1.49 24.13 -6.18
N LEU A 143 -1.23 23.28 -7.19
CA LEU A 143 -1.27 21.81 -7.03
C LEU A 143 -0.23 21.32 -6.01
N GLY A 144 0.87 22.06 -5.83
CA GLY A 144 1.88 21.76 -4.81
C GLY A 144 1.33 21.70 -3.38
N VAL A 145 0.28 22.48 -3.09
CA VAL A 145 -0.34 22.52 -1.74
C VAL A 145 -1.08 21.21 -1.44
N ILE A 146 -1.70 20.62 -2.45
CA ILE A 146 -2.49 19.38 -2.32
C ILE A 146 -1.68 18.14 -2.71
N ALA A 147 -0.40 18.26 -3.04
CA ALA A 147 0.40 17.15 -3.54
C ALA A 147 0.42 15.94 -2.59
N PRO A 148 0.65 16.08 -1.27
CA PRO A 148 0.60 14.93 -0.36
C PRO A 148 -0.78 14.23 -0.36
N ILE A 149 -1.85 15.02 -0.47
CA ILE A 149 -3.22 14.51 -0.50
C ILE A 149 -3.50 13.75 -1.81
N ALA A 150 -3.11 14.32 -2.94
CA ALA A 150 -3.25 13.68 -4.25
C ALA A 150 -2.45 12.37 -4.32
N ILE A 151 -1.24 12.35 -3.76
CA ILE A 151 -0.38 11.17 -3.72
C ILE A 151 -1.00 10.06 -2.85
N GLY A 152 -1.54 10.37 -1.67
CA GLY A 152 -2.23 9.36 -0.87
C GLY A 152 -3.51 8.84 -1.52
N PHE A 153 -4.30 9.72 -2.15
CA PHE A 153 -5.53 9.27 -2.82
C PHE A 153 -5.27 8.36 -4.01
N ILE A 154 -4.23 8.60 -4.83
CA ILE A 154 -3.93 7.70 -5.94
C ILE A 154 -3.44 6.34 -5.45
N VAL A 155 -2.69 6.27 -4.34
CA VAL A 155 -2.30 5.01 -3.70
C VAL A 155 -3.53 4.26 -3.22
N GLY A 156 -4.42 4.91 -2.48
CA GLY A 156 -5.67 4.31 -2.01
C GLY A 156 -6.56 3.81 -3.15
N ALA A 157 -6.72 4.61 -4.21
CA ALA A 157 -7.49 4.21 -5.39
C ALA A 157 -6.89 2.99 -6.09
N ASN A 158 -5.57 2.94 -6.22
CA ASN A 158 -4.87 1.79 -6.81
C ASN A 158 -4.98 0.54 -5.92
N ILE A 159 -4.99 0.68 -4.59
CA ILE A 159 -5.24 -0.46 -3.68
C ILE A 159 -6.66 -0.99 -3.85
N LEU A 160 -7.66 -0.12 -3.98
CA LEU A 160 -9.04 -0.54 -4.26
C LEU A 160 -9.16 -1.25 -5.62
N ALA A 161 -8.39 -0.82 -6.62
CA ALA A 161 -8.44 -1.39 -7.97
C ALA A 161 -7.62 -2.67 -8.13
N GLY A 162 -6.39 -2.71 -7.62
CA GLY A 162 -5.40 -3.77 -7.82
C GLY A 162 -5.21 -4.70 -6.62
N GLY A 163 -5.59 -4.27 -5.41
CA GLY A 163 -5.27 -4.96 -4.17
C GLY A 163 -5.78 -6.40 -4.08
N ALA A 164 -6.94 -6.68 -4.69
CA ALA A 164 -7.50 -8.03 -4.75
C ALA A 164 -6.76 -8.97 -5.72
N PHE A 165 -5.96 -8.44 -6.64
CA PHE A 165 -5.32 -9.21 -7.72
C PHE A 165 -3.86 -9.53 -7.42
N ASP A 166 -3.06 -8.52 -7.07
CA ASP A 166 -1.61 -8.63 -6.80
C ASP A 166 -1.17 -7.99 -5.48
N GLY A 167 -2.10 -7.35 -4.76
CA GLY A 167 -1.85 -6.65 -3.51
C GLY A 167 -1.53 -5.16 -3.65
N ALA A 168 -1.39 -4.65 -4.87
CA ALA A 168 -1.13 -3.24 -5.18
C ALA A 168 0.02 -2.63 -4.35
N SER A 169 1.22 -3.19 -4.50
CA SER A 169 2.39 -2.76 -3.77
C SER A 169 2.80 -1.34 -4.14
N MET A 170 3.04 -1.09 -5.43
CA MET A 170 3.59 0.16 -5.98
C MET A 170 4.91 0.63 -5.35
N ASN A 171 5.46 -0.11 -4.38
CA ASN A 171 6.52 0.32 -3.49
C ASN A 171 7.48 -0.85 -3.18
N PRO A 172 8.64 -0.88 -3.86
CA PRO A 172 9.63 -1.93 -3.65
C PRO A 172 10.11 -2.07 -2.20
N ALA A 173 10.13 -1.00 -1.40
CA ALA A 173 10.55 -1.09 -0.01
C ALA A 173 9.55 -1.87 0.86
N VAL A 174 8.26 -1.64 0.64
CA VAL A 174 7.17 -2.34 1.35
C VAL A 174 7.16 -3.82 0.96
N SER A 175 7.19 -4.13 -0.35
CA SER A 175 7.27 -5.51 -0.83
C SER A 175 8.46 -6.26 -0.24
N PHE A 176 9.64 -5.62 -0.25
CA PHE A 176 10.88 -6.21 0.26
C PHE A 176 10.76 -6.57 1.74
N ALA A 177 10.30 -5.63 2.58
CA ALA A 177 10.25 -5.85 4.02
C ALA A 177 9.22 -6.93 4.40
N LEU A 178 8.06 -6.95 3.74
CA LEU A 178 7.04 -7.98 3.97
C LEU A 178 7.55 -9.37 3.56
N LEU A 179 8.22 -9.49 2.40
CA LEU A 179 8.83 -10.75 1.97
C LEU A 179 9.93 -11.21 2.94
N TRP A 180 10.80 -10.29 3.36
CA TRP A 180 11.86 -10.55 4.32
C TRP A 180 11.31 -11.03 5.67
N SER A 181 10.24 -10.37 6.15
CA SER A 181 9.55 -10.72 7.40
C SER A 181 8.89 -12.10 7.31
N ALA A 182 8.19 -12.38 6.19
CA ALA A 182 7.55 -13.66 5.93
C ALA A 182 8.55 -14.83 5.88
N GLY A 183 9.73 -14.63 5.27
CA GLY A 183 10.80 -15.61 5.22
C GLY A 183 11.33 -16.02 6.61
N ARG A 184 11.36 -15.09 7.57
CA ARG A 184 11.78 -15.35 8.96
C ARG A 184 10.72 -16.04 9.82
N GLY A 185 9.46 -16.06 9.38
CA GLY A 185 8.37 -16.76 10.08
C GLY A 185 8.37 -18.28 9.89
N ARG A 186 9.28 -18.83 9.07
CA ARG A 186 9.42 -20.28 8.82
C ARG A 186 10.39 -20.98 9.77
N THR A 187 11.24 -20.26 10.51
CA THR A 187 12.31 -20.87 11.32
C THR A 187 11.97 -21.04 12.80
N THR A 188 10.79 -20.64 13.28
CA THR A 188 10.43 -20.70 14.71
C THR A 188 9.25 -21.64 15.03
N GLY A 189 8.99 -22.63 14.17
CA GLY A 189 7.81 -23.51 14.29
C GLY A 189 8.06 -25.02 14.30
N SER A 190 9.29 -25.51 14.46
CA SER A 190 9.58 -26.96 14.47
C SER A 190 10.41 -27.44 15.67
N THR A 191 10.08 -26.99 16.87
CA THR A 191 10.52 -27.68 18.10
C THR A 191 9.27 -28.02 18.92
N GLY A 192 8.56 -29.04 18.46
CA GLY A 192 7.49 -29.72 19.19
C GLY A 192 7.49 -31.19 18.80
N SER A 193 7.77 -32.05 19.77
CA SER A 193 7.84 -33.53 19.74
C SER A 193 9.12 -34.18 19.18
N VAL A 194 10.05 -34.53 20.08
CA VAL A 194 10.54 -35.91 20.26
C VAL A 194 10.88 -36.11 21.75
N HIS A 195 10.41 -37.23 22.29
CA HIS A 195 10.47 -37.77 23.66
C HIS A 195 9.34 -37.35 24.62
#